data_AF-A0A3D3BUG4-F1
#
_entry.id   AF-A0A3D3BUG4-F1
#
_cell.length_a   1.000
_cell.length_b   1.000
_cell.length_c   1.000
_cell.angle_alpha   90.00
_cell.angle_beta   90.00
_cell.angle_gamma   90.00
#
_symmetry.space_group_name_H-M   'P 1'
#
loop_
_entity.id
_entity.type
_entity.pdbx_description
1 polymer ?
#
loop_
_entity_poly.entity_id
_entity_poly.type
_entity_poly.pdbx_seq_one_letter_code
_entity_poly.pdbx_strand_id
1 'polypeptide(L)'
;MPLHENWPSSATHPRGWTRPRRNRPIRRRLGTLDTRVLEKPTGGAVLEDRRLAVLRAIVEDYVATHEPVGSKALVERHHLGVSPATIRNDMAALEEEGYITHPHTSAGRIPTDHGYRLFVDQISNVKPMSAPERKAIERFLQDAVDLDDVMGRTVRLLAQITQQVALVQYPSLERSSVRHVELIAVSDTRLMLVVIMDTGRVEQRVIECAAPLSEQLLGDLRARLNAAVADKPFAFVSDAMKDLDEGFDA
;
A
#
# COMPACT_ATOMS: atom_id res chain seq x y z
N MET A 1 20.39 -37.32 13.98
CA MET A 1 19.28 -37.99 13.26
C MET A 1 18.95 -37.17 12.03
N PRO A 2 19.29 -37.62 10.81
CA PRO A 2 18.92 -36.91 9.59
C PRO A 2 17.61 -37.47 9.02
N LEU A 3 16.71 -36.58 8.61
CA LEU A 3 15.54 -36.92 7.81
C LEU A 3 15.94 -36.96 6.33
N HIS A 4 15.78 -38.12 5.73
CA HIS A 4 15.83 -38.35 4.28
C HIS A 4 14.56 -37.80 3.64
N GLU A 5 14.69 -37.07 2.54
CA GLU A 5 13.62 -36.97 1.55
C GLU A 5 14.20 -37.04 0.12
N ASN A 6 13.86 -38.15 -0.54
CA ASN A 6 14.28 -38.55 -1.88
C ASN A 6 13.46 -37.78 -2.94
N TRP A 7 14.14 -37.14 -3.89
CA TRP A 7 13.53 -36.70 -5.14
C TRP A 7 13.98 -37.61 -6.30
N PRO A 8 13.07 -38.29 -7.04
CA PRO A 8 13.47 -39.09 -8.18
C PRO A 8 13.67 -38.21 -9.43
N SER A 9 14.86 -38.32 -10.02
CA SER A 9 15.16 -37.93 -11.39
C SER A 9 14.48 -38.90 -12.37
N SER A 10 13.37 -38.49 -13.00
CA SER A 10 13.02 -38.95 -14.36
C SER A 10 11.93 -38.08 -14.97
N ALA A 11 12.17 -37.67 -16.22
CA ALA A 11 11.36 -36.75 -16.99
C ALA A 11 10.11 -37.43 -17.60
N THR A 12 9.01 -36.68 -17.69
CA THR A 12 8.13 -36.68 -18.88
C THR A 12 7.49 -35.30 -19.04
N HIS A 13 7.77 -34.63 -20.17
CA HIS A 13 7.09 -33.39 -20.55
C HIS A 13 5.65 -33.72 -20.99
N PRO A 14 4.61 -33.00 -20.51
CA PRO A 14 3.28 -33.15 -21.06
C PRO A 14 3.20 -32.57 -22.48
N ARG A 15 2.65 -33.37 -23.39
CA ARG A 15 2.27 -32.97 -24.76
C ARG A 15 1.28 -31.81 -24.69
N GLY A 16 1.59 -30.69 -25.34
CA GLY A 16 0.65 -29.55 -25.47
C GLY A 16 1.29 -28.17 -25.62
N TRP A 17 2.61 -28.03 -25.42
CA TRP A 17 3.29 -26.75 -25.58
C TRP A 17 3.59 -26.44 -27.06
N THR A 18 2.81 -25.54 -27.66
CA THR A 18 3.08 -24.96 -28.99
C THR A 18 3.80 -23.62 -28.83
N ARG A 19 4.89 -23.42 -29.59
CA ARG A 19 5.70 -22.20 -29.59
C ARG A 19 4.88 -20.96 -30.03
N PRO A 20 5.11 -19.76 -29.47
CA PRO A 20 4.46 -18.54 -29.94
C PRO A 20 4.87 -18.24 -31.40
N ARG A 21 3.88 -18.02 -32.28
CA ARG A 21 4.11 -17.63 -33.67
C ARG A 21 4.52 -16.16 -33.78
N ARG A 22 5.56 -15.90 -34.58
CA ARG A 22 6.01 -14.56 -35.00
C ARG A 22 4.85 -13.75 -35.60
N ASN A 23 4.72 -12.51 -35.15
CA ASN A 23 3.73 -11.53 -35.58
C ASN A 23 3.94 -11.18 -37.07
N ARG A 24 2.88 -11.28 -37.91
CA ARG A 24 2.83 -10.72 -39.27
C ARG A 24 1.80 -9.58 -39.30
N PRO A 25 2.06 -8.48 -40.02
CA PRO A 25 1.13 -7.35 -40.07
C PRO A 25 -0.08 -7.73 -40.93
N ILE A 26 -1.29 -7.64 -40.35
CA ILE A 26 -2.55 -7.86 -41.05
C ILE A 26 -2.97 -6.54 -41.71
N ARG A 27 -2.82 -6.43 -43.03
CA ARG A 27 -3.58 -5.44 -43.83
C ARG A 27 -5.03 -5.93 -43.92
N ARG A 28 -5.98 -5.20 -43.33
CA ARG A 28 -7.42 -5.40 -43.58
C ARG A 28 -8.01 -4.22 -44.34
N ARG A 29 -8.74 -4.59 -45.40
CA ARG A 29 -9.51 -3.72 -46.29
C ARG A 29 -10.61 -2.99 -45.51
N LEU A 30 -10.84 -1.74 -45.91
CA LEU A 30 -11.99 -0.93 -45.51
C LEU A 30 -13.24 -1.54 -46.15
N GLY A 31 -14.22 -1.94 -45.34
CA GLY A 31 -15.51 -2.46 -45.78
C GLY A 31 -16.59 -2.05 -44.79
N THR A 32 -17.50 -1.19 -45.27
CA THR A 32 -18.89 -0.94 -44.85
C THR A 32 -19.21 -0.87 -43.35
N LEU A 33 -19.64 0.33 -42.93
CA LEU A 33 -20.23 0.63 -41.63
C LEU A 33 -21.38 -0.32 -41.30
N ASP A 34 -21.15 -1.20 -40.33
CA ASP A 34 -22.18 -2.00 -39.68
C ASP A 34 -22.81 -1.13 -38.59
N THR A 35 -23.97 -0.53 -38.90
CA THR A 35 -24.81 0.17 -37.92
C THR A 35 -25.37 -0.85 -36.94
N ARG A 36 -24.57 -1.20 -35.93
CA ARG A 36 -25.04 -1.95 -34.78
C ARG A 36 -26.01 -1.09 -34.00
N VAL A 37 -27.25 -1.55 -33.99
CA VAL A 37 -28.33 -1.13 -33.09
C VAL A 37 -27.76 -1.04 -31.67
N LEU A 38 -27.90 0.13 -31.04
CA LEU A 38 -27.68 0.29 -29.60
C LEU A 38 -28.73 -0.56 -28.88
N GLU A 39 -28.36 -1.76 -28.44
CA GLU A 39 -29.19 -2.57 -27.57
C GLU A 39 -29.47 -1.76 -26.29
N LYS A 40 -30.75 -1.52 -26.00
CA LYS A 40 -31.16 -0.90 -24.74
C LYS A 40 -30.74 -1.84 -23.60
N PRO A 41 -30.16 -1.32 -22.51
CA PRO A 41 -29.83 -2.15 -21.36
C PRO A 41 -31.09 -2.89 -20.90
N THR A 42 -30.96 -4.19 -20.66
CA THR A 42 -32.03 -5.04 -20.16
C THR A 42 -32.61 -4.43 -18.88
N GLY A 43 -33.92 -4.56 -18.67
CA GLY A 43 -34.60 -3.92 -17.52
C GLY A 43 -33.98 -4.26 -16.16
N GLY A 44 -33.30 -5.41 -16.04
CA GLY A 44 -32.52 -5.78 -14.85
C GLY A 44 -31.30 -4.90 -14.61
N ALA A 45 -30.48 -4.62 -15.63
CA ALA A 45 -29.30 -3.78 -15.50
C ALA A 45 -29.65 -2.33 -15.12
N VAL A 46 -30.73 -1.79 -15.68
CA VAL A 46 -31.21 -0.42 -15.34
C VAL A 46 -31.72 -0.34 -13.91
N LEU A 47 -32.36 -1.41 -13.40
CA LEU A 47 -32.81 -1.49 -12.02
C LEU A 47 -31.63 -1.61 -11.05
N GLU A 48 -30.62 -2.40 -11.40
CA GLU A 48 -29.40 -2.58 -10.63
C GLU A 48 -28.60 -1.28 -10.55
N ASP A 49 -28.39 -0.59 -11.67
CA ASP A 49 -27.76 0.73 -11.74
C ASP A 49 -28.49 1.76 -10.86
N ARG A 50 -29.83 1.74 -10.86
CA ARG A 50 -30.62 2.66 -10.03
C ARG A 50 -30.51 2.34 -8.54
N ARG A 51 -30.59 1.06 -8.15
CA ARG A 51 -30.42 0.66 -6.73
C ARG A 51 -29.04 1.06 -6.22
N LEU A 52 -28.01 0.91 -7.04
CA LEU A 52 -26.65 1.37 -6.72
C LEU A 52 -26.58 2.89 -6.56
N ALA A 53 -27.27 3.65 -7.41
CA ALA A 53 -27.38 5.10 -7.25
C ALA A 53 -28.13 5.50 -5.97
N VAL A 54 -29.18 4.78 -5.59
CA VAL A 54 -29.90 4.98 -4.32
C VAL A 54 -28.99 4.66 -3.13
N LEU A 55 -28.26 3.54 -3.15
CA LEU A 55 -27.30 3.19 -2.10
C LEU A 55 -26.21 4.27 -1.97
N ARG A 56 -25.66 4.74 -3.09
CA ARG A 56 -24.68 5.82 -3.13
C ARG A 56 -25.20 7.08 -2.44
N ALA A 57 -26.41 7.50 -2.79
CA ALA A 57 -27.04 8.69 -2.21
C ALA A 57 -27.31 8.54 -0.70
N ILE A 58 -27.69 7.34 -0.23
CA ILE A 58 -27.85 7.05 1.20
C ILE A 58 -26.52 7.17 1.94
N VAL A 59 -25.46 6.57 1.40
CA VAL A 59 -24.13 6.59 2.01
C VAL A 59 -23.58 8.03 2.07
N GLU A 60 -23.69 8.78 0.98
CA GLU A 60 -23.23 10.18 0.91
C GLU A 60 -23.96 11.07 1.92
N ASP A 61 -25.30 10.99 1.99
CA ASP A 61 -26.09 11.77 2.95
C ASP A 61 -25.75 11.37 4.39
N TYR A 62 -25.67 10.07 4.68
CA TYR A 62 -25.40 9.59 6.04
C TYR A 62 -23.99 9.93 6.51
N VAL A 63 -22.96 9.85 5.65
CA VAL A 63 -21.60 10.29 5.98
C VAL A 63 -21.54 11.79 6.25
N ALA A 64 -22.32 12.58 5.50
CA ALA A 64 -22.36 14.03 5.68
C ALA A 64 -23.10 14.47 6.95
N THR A 65 -24.22 13.83 7.30
CA THR A 65 -25.11 14.31 8.38
C THR A 65 -25.13 13.43 9.63
N HIS A 66 -24.71 12.16 9.54
CA HIS A 66 -24.89 11.14 10.59
C HIS A 66 -26.37 10.91 10.98
N GLU A 67 -27.32 11.22 10.09
CA GLU A 67 -28.75 11.07 10.34
C GLU A 67 -29.40 10.04 9.40
N PRO A 68 -30.36 9.21 9.87
CA PRO A 68 -31.06 8.25 9.03
C PRO A 68 -31.73 8.89 7.80
N VAL A 69 -31.52 8.30 6.63
CA VAL A 69 -31.87 8.92 5.35
C VAL A 69 -33.25 8.44 4.88
N GLY A 70 -34.14 9.39 4.56
CA GLY A 70 -35.48 9.10 4.06
C GLY A 70 -35.60 9.25 2.55
N SER A 71 -36.48 8.44 1.93
CA SER A 71 -36.80 8.50 0.50
C SER A 71 -37.14 9.91 -0.04
N LYS A 72 -37.80 10.77 0.74
CA LYS A 72 -38.09 12.16 0.33
C LYS A 72 -36.82 13.01 0.22
N ALA A 73 -35.94 12.92 1.23
CA ALA A 73 -34.68 13.67 1.24
C ALA A 73 -33.79 13.29 0.04
N LEU A 74 -33.78 12.01 -0.35
CA LEU A 74 -33.05 11.55 -1.52
C LEU A 74 -33.57 12.15 -2.83
N VAL A 75 -34.88 12.27 -3.01
CA VAL A 75 -35.45 12.92 -4.21
C VAL A 75 -35.02 14.38 -4.28
N GLU A 76 -35.11 15.10 -3.15
CA GLU A 76 -34.83 16.53 -3.07
C GLU A 76 -33.34 16.86 -3.31
N ARG A 77 -32.42 16.02 -2.81
CA ARG A 77 -30.98 16.28 -2.86
C ARG A 77 -30.28 15.68 -4.08
N HIS A 78 -30.65 14.46 -4.48
CA HIS A 78 -29.88 13.66 -5.45
C HIS A 78 -30.49 13.56 -6.86
N HIS A 79 -31.68 14.12 -7.08
CA HIS A 79 -32.30 14.24 -8.41
C HIS A 79 -32.35 12.92 -9.21
N LEU A 80 -32.63 11.80 -8.53
CA LEU A 80 -32.58 10.43 -9.07
C LEU A 80 -33.63 10.13 -10.18
N GLY A 81 -34.43 11.11 -10.59
CA GLY A 81 -35.39 10.98 -11.70
C GLY A 81 -36.59 10.06 -11.42
N VAL A 82 -36.81 9.67 -10.16
CA VAL A 82 -37.88 8.75 -9.74
C VAL A 82 -38.66 9.28 -8.53
N SER A 83 -39.87 8.76 -8.35
CA SER A 83 -40.75 9.16 -7.24
C SER A 83 -40.23 8.66 -5.87
N PRO A 84 -40.61 9.31 -4.76
CA PRO A 84 -40.30 8.80 -3.42
C PRO A 84 -40.80 7.37 -3.18
N ALA A 85 -41.93 6.96 -3.79
CA ALA A 85 -42.46 5.61 -3.67
C ALA A 85 -41.54 4.57 -4.36
N THR A 86 -40.99 4.91 -5.52
CA THR A 86 -40.01 4.07 -6.23
C THR A 86 -38.74 3.90 -5.41
N ILE A 87 -38.23 4.99 -4.82
CA ILE A 87 -37.06 4.93 -3.93
C ILE A 87 -37.33 4.05 -2.70
N ARG A 88 -38.53 4.09 -2.11
CA ARG A 88 -38.87 3.19 -1.00
C ARG A 88 -38.80 1.73 -1.40
N ASN A 89 -39.23 1.38 -2.61
CA ASN A 89 -39.14 0.00 -3.11
C ASN A 89 -37.69 -0.41 -3.33
N ASP A 90 -36.86 0.48 -3.90
CA ASP A 90 -35.43 0.20 -4.08
C ASP A 90 -34.71 0.09 -2.71
N MET A 91 -35.06 0.93 -1.74
CA MET A 91 -34.59 0.82 -0.35
C MET A 91 -35.02 -0.49 0.30
N ALA A 92 -36.25 -0.95 0.07
CA ALA A 92 -36.71 -2.23 0.61
C ALA A 92 -35.89 -3.41 0.05
N ALA A 93 -35.57 -3.38 -1.26
CA ALA A 93 -34.68 -4.37 -1.86
C ALA A 93 -33.26 -4.30 -1.28
N LEU A 94 -32.68 -3.10 -1.18
CA LEU A 94 -31.35 -2.91 -0.56
C LEU A 94 -31.31 -3.37 0.91
N GLU A 95 -32.42 -3.24 1.63
CA GLU A 95 -32.57 -3.71 3.00
C GLU A 95 -32.68 -5.24 3.08
N GLU A 96 -33.46 -5.86 2.20
CA GLU A 96 -33.56 -7.32 2.07
C GLU A 96 -32.21 -7.95 1.70
N GLU A 97 -31.42 -7.26 0.86
CA GLU A 97 -30.06 -7.63 0.47
C GLU A 97 -29.01 -7.29 1.56
N GLY A 98 -29.41 -6.63 2.65
CA GLY A 98 -28.57 -6.35 3.82
C GLY A 98 -27.59 -5.18 3.67
N TYR A 99 -27.73 -4.34 2.64
CA TYR A 99 -26.88 -3.17 2.42
C TYR A 99 -27.27 -1.96 3.26
N ILE A 100 -28.54 -1.85 3.62
CA ILE A 100 -29.05 -0.79 4.50
C ILE A 100 -29.95 -1.39 5.57
N THR A 101 -30.15 -0.66 6.65
CA THR A 101 -31.02 -1.07 7.76
C THR A 101 -31.75 0.14 8.35
N HIS A 102 -32.68 -0.09 9.27
CA HIS A 102 -33.33 0.94 10.05
C HIS A 102 -32.92 0.83 11.53
N PRO A 103 -32.48 1.91 12.18
CA PRO A 103 -32.14 1.85 13.61
C PRO A 103 -33.38 1.60 14.46
N HIS A 104 -34.53 2.17 14.05
CA HIS A 104 -35.85 1.99 14.66
C HIS A 104 -36.94 1.97 13.59
N THR A 105 -38.12 1.43 13.90
CA THR A 105 -39.20 1.14 12.94
C THR A 105 -39.72 2.38 12.19
N SER A 106 -39.55 3.58 12.75
CA SER A 106 -39.96 4.87 12.16
C SER A 106 -38.80 5.68 11.57
N ALA A 107 -37.56 5.26 11.76
CA ALA A 107 -36.38 5.99 11.29
C ALA A 107 -36.15 5.76 9.79
N GLY A 108 -35.43 6.69 9.15
CA GLY A 108 -34.88 6.49 7.81
C GLY A 108 -33.94 5.28 7.74
N ARG A 109 -33.24 5.13 6.62
CA ARG A 109 -32.28 4.04 6.44
C ARG A 109 -30.85 4.52 6.71
N ILE A 110 -30.05 3.63 7.27
CA ILE A 110 -28.61 3.81 7.49
C ILE A 110 -27.86 2.71 6.73
N PRO A 111 -26.67 2.98 6.19
CA PRO A 111 -25.83 1.95 5.58
C PRO A 111 -25.32 0.96 6.61
N THR A 112 -25.24 -0.32 6.24
CA THR A 112 -24.52 -1.35 6.99
C THR A 112 -23.07 -1.40 6.53
N ASP A 113 -22.22 -2.17 7.23
CA ASP A 113 -20.85 -2.44 6.77
C ASP A 113 -20.80 -3.04 5.36
N HIS A 114 -21.80 -3.88 5.03
CA HIS A 114 -21.96 -4.47 3.71
C HIS A 114 -22.32 -3.39 2.66
N GLY A 115 -23.21 -2.45 3.00
CA GLY A 115 -23.55 -1.32 2.15
C GLY A 115 -22.37 -0.39 1.89
N TYR A 116 -21.58 -0.08 2.93
CA TYR A 116 -20.35 0.68 2.78
C TYR A 116 -19.34 -0.04 1.89
N ARG A 117 -19.17 -1.36 2.04
CA ARG A 117 -18.27 -2.15 1.20
C ARG A 117 -18.67 -2.05 -0.27
N LEU A 118 -19.94 -2.31 -0.60
CA LEU A 118 -20.41 -2.24 -1.99
C LEU A 118 -20.25 -0.82 -2.56
N PHE A 119 -20.58 0.21 -1.77
CA PHE A 119 -20.38 1.60 -2.17
C PHE A 119 -18.92 1.88 -2.52
N VAL A 120 -17.97 1.49 -1.65
CA VAL A 120 -16.53 1.69 -1.85
C VAL A 120 -16.03 0.95 -3.10
N ASP A 121 -16.43 -0.32 -3.26
CA ASP A 121 -16.03 -1.14 -4.41
C ASP A 121 -16.55 -0.57 -5.74
N GLN A 122 -17.62 0.22 -5.68
CA GLN A 122 -18.21 0.92 -6.82
C GLN A 122 -17.87 2.42 -6.90
N ILE A 123 -16.89 2.92 -6.14
CA ILE A 123 -16.30 4.24 -6.38
C ILE A 123 -15.46 4.13 -7.66
N SER A 124 -16.12 4.13 -8.81
CA SER A 124 -15.47 4.01 -10.11
C SER A 124 -14.75 5.31 -10.51
N ASN A 125 -15.07 6.43 -9.87
CA ASN A 125 -14.51 7.75 -10.18
C ASN A 125 -14.01 8.44 -8.90
N VAL A 126 -12.82 8.05 -8.43
CA VAL A 126 -12.09 8.89 -7.47
C VAL A 126 -11.79 10.22 -8.15
N LYS A 127 -12.25 11.33 -7.56
CA LYS A 127 -11.95 12.67 -8.06
C LYS A 127 -10.43 12.82 -8.18
N PRO A 128 -9.88 13.11 -9.37
CA PRO A 128 -8.46 13.33 -9.50
C PRO A 128 -8.05 14.56 -8.67
N MET A 129 -6.90 14.46 -8.01
CA MET A 129 -6.32 15.61 -7.33
C MET A 129 -6.10 16.76 -8.31
N SER A 130 -6.45 17.97 -7.90
CA SER A 130 -6.14 19.18 -8.64
C SER A 130 -4.64 19.45 -8.65
N ALA A 131 -4.16 20.19 -9.65
CA ALA A 131 -2.74 20.56 -9.74
C ALA A 131 -2.22 21.32 -8.49
N PRO A 132 -2.99 22.23 -7.86
CA PRO A 132 -2.58 22.86 -6.60
C PRO A 132 -2.45 21.87 -5.44
N GLU A 133 -3.40 20.94 -5.27
CA GLU A 133 -3.35 19.91 -4.24
C GLU A 133 -2.11 19.03 -4.42
N ARG A 134 -1.86 18.57 -5.65
CA ARG A 134 -0.66 17.78 -5.99
C ARG A 134 0.62 18.54 -5.63
N LYS A 135 0.73 19.81 -6.04
CA LYS A 135 1.92 20.63 -5.78
C LYS A 135 2.14 20.89 -4.28
N ALA A 136 1.06 21.03 -3.51
CA ALA A 136 1.14 21.17 -2.06
C ALA A 136 1.70 19.91 -1.39
N ILE A 137 1.24 18.73 -1.80
CA ILE A 137 1.79 17.45 -1.31
C ILE A 137 3.26 17.30 -1.71
N GLU A 138 3.60 17.56 -2.98
CA GLU A 138 4.98 17.44 -3.48
C GLU A 138 5.93 18.37 -2.71
N ARG A 139 5.54 19.62 -2.47
CA ARG A 139 6.35 20.56 -1.68
C ARG A 139 6.53 20.10 -0.23
N PHE A 140 5.49 19.52 0.38
CA PHE A 140 5.56 19.03 1.76
C PHE A 140 6.55 17.87 1.92
N LEU A 141 6.71 17.06 0.87
CA LEU A 141 7.61 15.90 0.83
C LEU A 141 9.04 16.24 0.35
N GLN A 142 9.25 17.36 -0.34
CA GLN A 142 10.54 17.71 -0.96
C GLN A 142 11.69 17.98 0.02
N ASP A 143 11.39 18.47 1.23
CA ASP A 143 12.44 18.80 2.22
C ASP A 143 12.84 17.60 3.11
N ALA A 144 12.47 16.38 2.72
CA ALA A 144 12.77 15.20 3.51
C ALA A 144 14.23 14.74 3.34
N VAL A 145 14.93 14.57 4.45
CA VAL A 145 16.38 14.30 4.48
C VAL A 145 16.68 12.79 4.41
N ASP A 146 15.82 11.98 5.01
CA ASP A 146 15.93 10.53 5.08
C ASP A 146 14.55 9.84 5.04
N LEU A 147 14.55 8.51 4.99
CA LEU A 147 13.33 7.70 4.93
C LEU A 147 12.42 7.91 6.15
N ASP A 148 13.00 8.08 7.33
CA ASP A 148 12.25 8.24 8.57
C ASP A 148 11.51 9.59 8.56
N ASP A 149 12.13 10.66 8.03
CA ASP A 149 11.49 11.96 7.81
C ASP A 149 10.39 11.89 6.74
N VAL A 150 10.62 11.20 5.61
CA VAL A 150 9.59 10.99 4.57
C VAL A 150 8.36 10.28 5.16
N MET A 151 8.58 9.18 5.89
CA MET A 151 7.50 8.41 6.50
C MET A 151 6.76 9.22 7.56
N GLY A 152 7.50 9.91 8.44
CA GLY A 152 6.92 10.77 9.47
C GLY A 152 6.06 11.90 8.90
N ARG A 153 6.52 12.56 7.83
CA ARG A 153 5.75 13.58 7.10
C ARG A 153 4.50 12.99 6.46
N THR A 154 4.63 11.86 5.78
CA THR A 154 3.51 11.22 5.09
C THR A 154 2.38 10.87 6.06
N VAL A 155 2.70 10.27 7.21
CA VAL A 155 1.69 9.93 8.23
C VAL A 155 0.98 11.17 8.77
N ARG A 156 1.74 12.24 9.08
CA ARG A 156 1.15 13.50 9.56
C ARG A 156 0.23 14.12 8.51
N LEU A 157 0.65 14.12 7.25
CA LEU A 157 -0.15 14.65 6.14
C LEU A 157 -1.45 13.86 5.95
N LEU A 158 -1.38 12.53 5.96
CA LEU A 158 -2.57 11.67 5.87
C LEU A 158 -3.53 11.90 7.03
N ALA A 159 -3.02 11.99 8.26
CA ALA A 159 -3.85 12.28 9.43
C ALA A 159 -4.53 13.66 9.32
N GLN A 160 -3.80 14.68 8.87
CA GLN A 160 -4.34 16.04 8.68
C GLN A 160 -5.41 16.12 7.60
N ILE A 161 -5.21 15.47 6.44
CA ILE A 161 -6.16 15.53 5.32
C ILE A 161 -7.42 14.72 5.63
N THR A 162 -7.26 13.54 6.22
CA THR A 162 -8.39 12.63 6.50
C THR A 162 -9.10 12.93 7.81
N GLN A 163 -8.47 13.66 8.73
CA GLN A 163 -8.90 13.81 10.12
C GLN A 163 -9.05 12.45 10.83
N GLN A 164 -8.25 11.47 10.43
CA GLN A 164 -8.25 10.11 10.98
C GLN A 164 -6.86 9.76 11.54
N VAL A 165 -6.80 8.67 12.30
CA VAL A 165 -5.52 8.07 12.69
C VAL A 165 -4.85 7.49 11.45
N ALA A 166 -3.61 7.91 11.19
CA ALA A 166 -2.74 7.33 10.17
C ALA A 166 -1.63 6.51 10.85
N LEU A 167 -1.40 5.30 10.35
CA LEU A 167 -0.33 4.42 10.81
C LEU A 167 0.53 4.03 9.59
N VAL A 168 1.84 3.99 9.75
CA VAL A 168 2.77 3.48 8.73
C VAL A 168 3.53 2.29 9.28
N GLN A 169 3.63 1.24 8.46
CA GLN A 169 4.51 0.12 8.73
C GLN A 169 5.83 0.38 8.00
N TYR A 170 6.91 0.47 8.78
CA TYR A 170 8.25 0.59 8.21
C TYR A 170 8.64 -0.71 7.47
N PRO A 171 9.32 -0.62 6.32
CA PRO A 171 10.00 -1.79 5.77
C PRO A 171 11.02 -2.28 6.82
N SER A 172 10.96 -3.57 7.19
CA SER A 172 11.79 -4.09 8.28
C SER A 172 13.27 -4.11 7.87
N LEU A 173 14.14 -3.69 8.81
CA LEU A 173 15.60 -3.80 8.70
C LEU A 173 16.06 -5.26 8.49
N GLU A 174 15.23 -6.24 8.85
CA GLU A 174 15.53 -7.66 8.70
C GLU A 174 15.76 -8.07 7.24
N ARG A 175 15.17 -7.35 6.28
CA ARG A 175 15.35 -7.62 4.84
C ARG A 175 16.47 -6.82 4.20
N SER A 176 17.01 -5.81 4.88
CA SER A 176 18.12 -5.01 4.36
C SER A 176 19.45 -5.65 4.71
N SER A 177 20.37 -5.65 3.77
CA SER A 177 21.74 -6.11 3.98
C SER A 177 22.69 -4.95 4.30
N VAL A 178 23.71 -5.22 5.12
CA VAL A 178 24.78 -4.26 5.37
C VAL A 178 25.63 -4.19 4.12
N ARG A 179 25.67 -3.05 3.45
CA ARG A 179 26.50 -2.84 2.26
C ARG A 179 27.94 -2.54 2.65
N HIS A 180 28.13 -1.70 3.66
CA HIS A 180 29.46 -1.24 4.05
C HIS A 180 29.46 -0.67 5.47
N VAL A 181 30.59 -0.83 6.17
CA VAL A 181 30.84 -0.24 7.48
C VAL A 181 32.06 0.67 7.42
N GLU A 182 31.89 1.91 7.85
CA GLU A 182 32.97 2.86 8.05
C GLU A 182 33.24 3.11 9.52
N LEU A 183 34.51 3.33 9.81
CA LEU A 183 35.04 3.64 11.13
C LEU A 183 35.88 4.91 11.03
N ILE A 184 35.46 5.97 11.71
CA ILE A 184 36.09 7.28 11.62
C ILE A 184 36.51 7.71 13.02
N ALA A 185 37.81 7.87 13.25
CA ALA A 185 38.32 8.44 14.49
C ALA A 185 37.91 9.92 14.58
N VAL A 186 37.16 10.27 15.62
CA VAL A 186 36.72 11.66 15.91
C VAL A 186 37.72 12.34 16.85
N SER A 187 38.29 11.57 17.76
CA SER A 187 39.42 11.93 18.63
C SER A 187 40.12 10.64 19.06
N ASP A 188 41.24 10.75 19.79
CA ASP A 188 42.02 9.59 20.25
C ASP A 188 41.17 8.51 20.94
N THR A 189 40.15 8.92 21.71
CA THR A 189 39.26 8.01 22.45
C THR A 189 37.80 8.01 21.94
N ARG A 190 37.52 8.53 20.74
CA ARG A 190 36.15 8.53 20.18
C ARG A 190 36.12 8.04 18.75
N LEU A 191 35.25 7.09 18.50
CA LEU A 191 35.04 6.46 17.21
C LEU A 191 33.62 6.71 16.71
N MET A 192 33.47 7.14 15.45
CA MET A 192 32.19 7.13 14.77
C MET A 192 32.09 5.88 13.90
N LEU A 193 31.16 5.00 14.27
CA LEU A 193 30.72 3.87 13.46
C LEU A 193 29.63 4.37 12.50
N VAL A 194 29.80 4.10 11.21
CA VAL A 194 28.80 4.38 10.17
C VAL A 194 28.47 3.07 9.46
N VAL A 195 27.21 2.69 9.44
CA VAL A 195 26.73 1.48 8.75
C VAL A 195 25.84 1.91 7.59
N ILE A 196 26.22 1.50 6.39
CA ILE A 196 25.50 1.79 5.15
C ILE A 196 24.76 0.52 4.73
N MET A 197 23.46 0.62 4.53
CA MET A 197 22.62 -0.49 4.07
C MET A 197 22.48 -0.48 2.54
N ASP A 198 22.13 -1.62 1.94
CA ASP A 198 21.81 -1.74 0.51
C ASP A 198 20.65 -0.84 0.05
N THR A 199 19.71 -0.55 0.95
CA THR A 199 18.60 0.39 0.77
C THR A 199 19.02 1.87 0.70
N GLY A 200 20.29 2.18 0.98
CA GLY A 200 20.79 3.55 1.10
C GLY A 200 20.56 4.17 2.47
N ARG A 201 19.93 3.46 3.43
CA ARG A 201 19.86 3.88 4.84
C ARG A 201 21.27 3.92 5.43
N VAL A 202 21.55 4.97 6.21
CA VAL A 202 22.82 5.15 6.93
C VAL A 202 22.54 5.28 8.41
N GLU A 203 23.14 4.42 9.22
CA GLU A 203 23.09 4.47 10.68
C GLU A 203 24.46 4.93 11.21
N GLN A 204 24.46 5.81 12.20
CA GLN A 204 25.70 6.32 12.79
C GLN A 204 25.66 6.27 14.32
N ARG A 205 26.79 5.89 14.93
CA ARG A 205 26.94 5.86 16.38
C ARG A 205 28.33 6.30 16.80
N VAL A 206 28.40 7.22 17.76
CA VAL A 206 29.66 7.56 18.44
C VAL A 206 29.87 6.59 19.60
N ILE A 207 31.07 6.01 19.66
CA ILE A 207 31.53 5.07 20.67
C ILE A 207 32.70 5.72 21.39
N GLU A 208 32.65 5.73 22.73
CA GLU A 208 33.78 6.13 23.56
C GLU A 208 34.66 4.91 23.83
N CYS A 209 35.96 5.05 23.54
CA CYS A 209 36.94 4.00 23.66
C CYS A 209 37.76 4.19 24.94
N ALA A 210 38.02 3.09 25.66
CA ALA A 210 38.77 3.11 26.91
C ALA A 210 40.27 3.45 26.73
N ALA A 211 40.79 3.27 25.51
CA ALA A 211 42.17 3.54 25.15
C ALA A 211 42.25 4.28 23.81
N PRO A 212 43.37 4.99 23.55
CA PRO A 212 43.62 5.62 22.26
C PRO A 212 43.57 4.61 21.10
N LEU A 213 42.90 4.97 20.01
CA LEU A 213 42.82 4.16 18.80
C LEU A 213 44.03 4.43 17.90
N SER A 214 44.80 3.40 17.57
CA SER A 214 45.83 3.51 16.53
C SER A 214 45.22 3.37 15.14
N GLU A 215 45.81 4.05 14.15
CA GLU A 215 45.39 3.92 12.74
C GLU A 215 45.46 2.47 12.24
N GLN A 216 46.43 1.69 12.72
CA GLN A 216 46.57 0.27 12.39
C GLN A 216 45.40 -0.55 12.95
N LEU A 217 45.07 -0.37 14.23
CA LEU A 217 43.94 -1.05 14.87
C LEU A 217 42.62 -0.69 14.17
N LEU A 218 42.45 0.59 13.82
CA LEU A 218 41.27 1.08 13.12
C LEU A 218 41.11 0.46 11.74
N GLY A 219 42.22 0.36 10.98
CA GLY A 219 42.26 -0.29 9.67
C GLY A 219 41.91 -1.79 9.76
N ASP A 220 42.51 -2.49 10.71
CA ASP A 220 42.26 -3.92 10.93
C ASP A 220 40.81 -4.19 11.34
N LEU A 221 40.27 -3.38 12.28
CA LEU A 221 38.89 -3.48 12.71
C LEU A 221 37.91 -3.18 11.57
N ARG A 222 38.18 -2.15 10.76
CA ARG A 222 37.36 -1.82 9.58
C ARG A 222 37.34 -2.99 8.59
N ALA A 223 38.49 -3.58 8.31
CA ALA A 223 38.61 -4.71 7.37
C ALA A 223 37.84 -5.94 7.88
N ARG A 224 38.02 -6.32 9.15
CA ARG A 224 37.34 -7.47 9.76
C ARG A 224 35.83 -7.29 9.85
N LEU A 225 35.37 -6.10 10.27
CA LEU A 225 33.94 -5.78 10.31
C LEU A 225 33.31 -5.96 8.93
N ASN A 226 33.87 -5.33 7.90
CA ASN A 226 33.33 -5.45 6.54
C ASN A 226 33.37 -6.90 6.04
N ALA A 227 34.45 -7.65 6.27
CA ALA A 227 34.50 -9.07 5.90
C ALA A 227 33.42 -9.91 6.60
N ALA A 228 33.09 -9.58 7.84
CA ALA A 228 32.13 -10.33 8.63
C ALA A 228 30.67 -9.93 8.37
N VAL A 229 30.37 -8.68 8.02
CA VAL A 229 28.97 -8.20 7.89
C VAL A 229 28.54 -7.78 6.50
N ALA A 230 29.45 -7.51 5.56
CA ALA A 230 29.09 -7.08 4.22
C ALA A 230 28.19 -8.11 3.52
N ASP A 231 27.17 -7.60 2.83
CA ASP A 231 26.12 -8.33 2.13
C ASP A 231 25.29 -9.29 3.00
N LYS A 232 25.47 -9.28 4.33
CA LYS A 232 24.63 -10.06 5.25
C LYS A 232 23.38 -9.28 5.64
N PRO A 233 22.22 -9.94 5.78
CA PRO A 233 21.03 -9.28 6.32
C PRO A 233 21.31 -8.75 7.73
N PHE A 234 20.79 -7.57 8.04
CA PHE A 234 21.02 -6.91 9.33
C PHE A 234 20.70 -7.80 10.53
N ALA A 235 19.68 -8.65 10.41
CA ALA A 235 19.28 -9.60 11.44
C ALA A 235 20.40 -10.58 11.87
N PHE A 236 21.33 -10.90 10.98
CA PHE A 236 22.44 -11.82 11.24
C PHE A 236 23.73 -11.13 11.72
N VAL A 237 23.75 -9.79 11.77
CA VAL A 237 24.93 -9.03 12.18
C VAL A 237 25.35 -9.40 13.60
N SER A 238 24.39 -9.48 14.55
CA SER A 238 24.72 -9.85 15.94
C SER A 238 25.36 -11.23 16.04
N ASP A 239 24.96 -12.19 15.21
CA ASP A 239 25.55 -13.52 15.20
C ASP A 239 26.92 -13.53 14.53
N ALA A 240 27.08 -12.78 13.43
CA ALA A 240 28.35 -12.65 12.70
C ALA A 240 29.44 -11.92 13.49
N MET A 241 29.09 -11.20 14.56
CA MET A 241 30.01 -10.43 15.41
C MET A 241 30.46 -11.17 16.67
N LYS A 242 29.96 -12.38 16.95
CA LYS A 242 30.25 -13.10 18.20
C LYS A 242 31.72 -13.46 18.39
N ASP A 243 32.44 -13.68 17.30
CA ASP A 243 33.84 -14.15 17.31
C ASP A 243 34.80 -13.07 16.79
N LEU A 244 34.36 -11.80 16.75
CA LEU A 244 35.15 -10.72 16.17
C LEU A 244 36.36 -10.33 17.04
N ASP A 245 36.24 -10.50 18.35
CA ASP A 245 37.29 -10.27 19.35
C ASP A 245 38.36 -11.37 19.35
N GLU A 246 38.03 -12.57 18.86
CA GLU A 246 38.99 -13.66 18.69
C GLU A 246 40.06 -13.28 17.64
N GLY A 247 41.26 -12.98 18.11
CA GLY A 247 42.41 -12.62 17.29
C GLY A 247 42.74 -11.13 17.22
N PHE A 248 42.18 -10.30 18.11
CA PHE A 248 42.87 -9.08 18.55
C PHE A 248 43.82 -9.47 19.69
N ASP A 249 45.02 -9.94 19.35
CA ASP A 249 46.07 -10.08 20.36
C ASP A 249 46.50 -8.68 20.83
N ALA A 250 46.63 -8.53 22.16
CA ALA A 250 46.88 -7.27 22.87
C ALA A 250 48.25 -6.64 22.59
#